data_AF-A0A834GUD0-F1
#
_entry.id   AF-A0A834GUD0-F1
#
_cell.length_a   1.000
_cell.length_b   1.000
_cell.length_c   1.000
_cell.angle_alpha   90.00
_cell.angle_beta   90.00
_cell.angle_gamma   90.00
#
_symmetry.space_group_name_H-M   'P 1'
#
loop_
_entity.id
_entity.type
_entity.pdbx_description
1 polymer ?
#
loop_
_entity_poly.entity_id
_entity_poly.type
_entity_poly.pdbx_seq_one_letter_code
_entity_poly.pdbx_strand_id
1 'polypeptide(L)'
;MESVKLSFILLKLAGMNSIGRSGIRYLHKLNAANVPSELIENGQNRVIEASLTLIRERAKLKGELIRAMGGAVASASLLGVPLGHNSSFLQGPAFAPPRIREAIWCGSTNSTTEEGKELNDPRILTDVGDVPIQEIRDCGVDDDRLMNTVSESVKLVMEQDPLRPLVLGGDHSISFPVVRAVSEKLGGPLDILHLDAHPDIYHSFEGNKYSHASSFARIMEGGYARRLLQVGIRSITSEGREQGKKFGVEQYEMRTFSRDRQILENLVSLSLSLSLSERLGNLNRCGNIPKLGEGVKGVYISVDVDCLDPAFAPGVSHIEPGGLSFRDVLNILHNLQADVVAADVVEFNPQRDTVDGMTAMVAAKLVRELTAKISK
;
A
#
# COMPACT_ATOMS: atom_id res chain seq x y z
N MET A 1 12.66 30.43 12.68
CA MET A 1 12.42 30.98 11.32
C MET A 1 11.06 30.44 10.85
N GLU A 2 10.04 30.74 11.66
CA GLU A 2 8.65 30.31 11.52
C GLU A 2 7.81 31.57 11.71
N SER A 3 7.26 32.12 10.62
CA SER A 3 6.13 33.06 10.64
C SER A 3 5.92 33.70 9.26
N VAL A 4 5.86 32.93 8.17
CA VAL A 4 5.37 33.49 6.89
C VAL A 4 4.67 32.39 6.12
N LYS A 5 3.36 32.23 6.35
CA LYS A 5 2.38 31.64 5.40
C LYS A 5 0.98 31.62 6.02
N LEU A 6 0.42 32.79 6.33
CA LEU A 6 -1.02 32.91 6.56
C LEU A 6 -1.52 34.31 6.21
N SER A 7 -1.12 34.81 5.03
CA SER A 7 -1.38 36.20 4.62
C SER A 7 -2.24 36.34 3.36
N PHE A 8 -3.02 35.31 2.97
CA PHE A 8 -3.79 35.35 1.71
C PHE A 8 -5.33 35.33 1.85
N ILE A 9 -5.87 35.43 3.06
CA ILE A 9 -7.33 35.52 3.27
C ILE A 9 -7.62 36.69 4.22
N LEU A 10 -7.34 37.93 3.79
CA LEU A 10 -7.86 39.14 4.46
C LEU A 10 -7.59 40.44 3.65
N LEU A 11 -7.70 40.37 2.32
CA LEU A 11 -7.57 41.56 1.46
C LEU A 11 -8.70 41.60 0.44
N LYS A 12 -9.91 41.94 0.89
CA LYS A 12 -10.98 42.38 -0.04
C LYS A 12 -12.07 43.31 0.54
N LEU A 13 -11.90 43.87 1.74
CA LEU A 13 -12.87 44.84 2.29
C LEU A 13 -12.17 45.89 3.15
N ALA A 14 -11.53 46.88 2.52
CA ALA A 14 -11.10 48.09 3.21
C ALA A 14 -10.95 49.25 2.21
N GLY A 15 -12.08 49.74 1.73
CA GLY A 15 -12.16 51.01 1.02
C GLY A 15 -13.43 51.70 1.45
N MET A 16 -13.37 52.48 2.54
CA MET A 16 -14.28 53.60 2.84
C MET A 16 -13.80 54.32 4.11
N ASN A 17 -13.59 55.62 3.95
CA ASN A 17 -13.08 56.55 4.95
C ASN A 17 -14.14 56.96 5.99
N SER A 18 -13.62 57.30 7.18
CA SER A 18 -14.14 58.23 8.19
C SER A 18 -15.50 57.96 8.82
N ILE A 19 -15.50 57.79 10.15
CA ILE A 19 -16.24 58.59 11.16
C ILE A 19 -16.14 57.85 12.52
N GLY A 20 -15.86 58.60 13.59
CA GLY A 20 -16.25 58.20 14.96
C GLY A 20 -15.14 57.73 15.90
N ARG A 21 -14.48 58.69 16.56
CA ARG A 21 -13.72 58.47 17.81
C ARG A 21 -14.69 58.09 18.94
N SER A 22 -14.95 56.81 19.15
CA SER A 22 -15.34 56.23 20.45
C SER A 22 -15.35 54.70 20.34
N GLY A 23 -14.22 54.05 20.61
CA GLY A 23 -14.12 52.60 20.44
C GLY A 23 -12.71 52.03 20.63
N ILE A 24 -11.84 52.71 21.39
CA ILE A 24 -10.49 52.20 21.71
C ILE A 24 -10.59 51.35 22.97
N ARG A 25 -11.28 50.20 22.88
CA ARG A 25 -11.29 49.10 23.85
C ARG A 25 -12.05 47.94 23.19
N TYR A 26 -11.46 47.31 22.17
CA TYR A 26 -11.73 45.90 21.76
C TYR A 26 -10.93 45.52 20.51
N LEU A 27 -9.66 45.94 20.42
CA LEU A 27 -8.71 45.27 19.54
C LEU A 27 -7.93 44.27 20.39
N HIS A 28 -8.64 43.21 20.79
CA HIS A 28 -7.97 41.96 21.11
C HIS A 28 -7.20 41.58 19.85
N LYS A 29 -5.87 41.69 19.93
CA LYS A 29 -4.98 40.88 19.11
C LYS A 29 -5.55 39.46 19.16
N LEU A 30 -6.04 38.95 18.03
CA LEU A 30 -6.18 37.53 17.81
C LEU A 30 -4.74 36.97 17.74
N ASN A 31 -4.05 36.97 18.89
CA ASN A 31 -3.09 35.92 19.17
C ASN A 31 -3.90 34.62 19.05
N ALA A 32 -3.34 33.59 18.42
CA ALA A 32 -3.86 32.23 18.51
C ALA A 32 -4.04 31.91 20.01
N ALA A 33 -5.26 32.13 20.51
CA ALA A 33 -5.54 32.26 21.93
C ALA A 33 -5.99 30.89 22.41
N ASN A 34 -5.19 30.27 23.28
CA ASN A 34 -5.56 29.20 24.21
C ASN A 34 -6.74 28.34 23.76
N VAL A 35 -6.63 27.67 22.62
CA VAL A 35 -7.62 26.63 22.28
C VAL A 35 -7.40 25.50 23.28
N PRO A 36 -8.41 25.12 24.08
CA PRO A 36 -8.23 24.04 25.05
C PRO A 36 -7.80 22.76 24.34
N SER A 37 -6.80 22.07 24.87
CA SER A 37 -6.33 20.79 24.30
C SER A 37 -7.46 19.77 24.16
N GLU A 38 -8.40 19.77 25.11
CA GLU A 38 -9.62 18.95 25.07
C GLU A 38 -10.51 19.25 23.85
N LEU A 39 -10.60 20.52 23.41
CA LEU A 39 -11.38 20.89 22.23
C LEU A 39 -10.73 20.33 20.95
N ILE A 40 -9.39 20.39 20.87
CA ILE A 40 -8.63 19.82 19.76
C ILE A 40 -8.80 18.29 19.75
N GLU A 41 -8.61 17.63 20.88
CA GLU A 41 -8.73 16.17 21.00
C GLU A 41 -10.13 15.69 20.63
N ASN A 42 -11.18 16.36 21.12
CA ASN A 42 -12.56 16.06 20.75
C ASN A 42 -12.82 16.28 19.25
N GLY A 43 -12.23 17.32 18.66
CA GLY A 43 -12.26 17.56 17.22
C GLY A 43 -11.62 16.41 16.43
N GLN A 44 -10.40 16.01 16.81
CA GLN A 44 -9.68 14.88 16.21
C GLN A 44 -10.48 13.57 16.29
N ASN A 45 -11.05 13.27 17.46
CA ASN A 45 -11.87 12.08 17.68
C ASN A 45 -13.06 12.03 16.71
N ARG A 46 -13.79 13.15 16.57
CA ARG A 46 -14.95 13.24 15.68
C ARG A 46 -14.58 13.13 14.20
N VAL A 47 -13.45 13.72 13.80
CA VAL A 47 -12.95 13.59 12.42
C VAL A 47 -12.60 12.14 12.13
N ILE A 48 -11.83 11.49 13.01
CA ILE A 48 -11.47 10.07 12.86
C ILE A 48 -12.73 9.18 12.84
N GLU A 49 -13.69 9.41 13.74
CA GLU A 49 -14.94 8.63 13.80
C GLU A 49 -15.75 8.76 12.52
N ALA A 50 -15.88 9.98 11.98
CA ALA A 50 -16.55 10.21 10.70
C ALA A 50 -15.81 9.53 9.54
N SER A 51 -14.49 9.61 9.50
CA SER A 51 -13.65 8.94 8.51
C SER A 51 -13.84 7.41 8.53
N LEU A 52 -13.80 6.80 9.72
CA LEU A 52 -14.04 5.36 9.88
C LEU A 52 -15.49 4.98 9.54
N THR A 53 -16.45 5.84 9.84
CA THR A 53 -17.87 5.60 9.53
C THR A 53 -18.11 5.58 8.02
N LEU A 54 -17.46 6.46 7.25
CA LEU A 54 -17.56 6.44 5.79
C LEU A 54 -17.10 5.09 5.21
N ILE A 55 -15.96 4.58 5.68
CA ILE A 55 -15.44 3.27 5.25
C ILE A 55 -16.36 2.15 5.72
N ARG A 56 -16.83 2.17 6.98
CA ARG A 56 -17.72 1.16 7.56
C ARG A 56 -19.01 1.01 6.76
N GLU A 57 -19.72 2.10 6.51
CA GLU A 57 -21.01 2.06 5.81
C GLU A 57 -20.85 1.62 4.35
N ARG A 58 -19.78 2.06 3.68
CA ARG A 58 -19.50 1.62 2.32
C ARG A 58 -19.12 0.13 2.27
N ALA A 59 -18.25 -0.33 3.18
CA ALA A 59 -17.89 -1.74 3.29
C ALA A 59 -19.12 -2.62 3.58
N LYS A 60 -19.98 -2.19 4.51
CA LYS A 60 -21.22 -2.89 4.85
C LYS A 60 -22.13 -3.07 3.64
N LEU A 61 -22.37 -1.98 2.89
CA LEU A 61 -23.17 -2.03 1.66
C LEU A 61 -22.60 -3.01 0.63
N LYS A 62 -21.28 -3.01 0.42
CA LYS A 62 -20.62 -3.93 -0.52
C LYS A 62 -20.68 -5.38 -0.06
N GLY A 63 -20.43 -5.65 1.22
CA GLY A 63 -20.55 -6.98 1.80
C GLY A 63 -21.97 -7.55 1.72
N GLU A 64 -22.99 -6.75 2.04
CA GLU A 64 -24.39 -7.15 1.90
C GLU A 64 -24.76 -7.48 0.45
N LEU A 65 -24.31 -6.68 -0.50
CA LEU A 65 -24.53 -6.92 -1.94
C LEU A 65 -23.93 -8.26 -2.38
N ILE A 66 -22.68 -8.54 -2.03
CA ILE A 66 -22.00 -9.78 -2.43
C ILE A 66 -22.66 -11.00 -1.79
N ARG A 67 -22.99 -10.93 -0.49
CA ARG A 67 -23.70 -12.02 0.20
C ARG A 67 -25.07 -12.28 -0.41
N ALA A 68 -25.78 -11.24 -0.83
CA ALA A 68 -27.07 -11.39 -1.51
C ALA A 68 -26.92 -12.04 -2.91
N MET A 69 -25.84 -11.77 -3.64
CA MET A 69 -25.55 -12.41 -4.93
C MET A 69 -25.11 -13.88 -4.79
N GLY A 70 -24.44 -14.21 -3.68
CA GLY A 70 -23.95 -15.57 -3.38
C GLY A 70 -22.81 -16.04 -4.30
N GLY A 71 -22.20 -17.17 -3.91
CA GLY A 71 -21.19 -17.87 -4.71
C GLY A 71 -19.74 -17.38 -4.58
N ALA A 72 -19.49 -16.25 -3.89
CA ALA A 72 -18.14 -15.78 -3.59
C ALA A 72 -17.67 -16.28 -2.22
N VAL A 73 -16.45 -16.81 -2.16
CA VAL A 73 -15.73 -17.17 -0.92
C VAL A 73 -14.73 -16.08 -0.55
N ALA A 74 -14.24 -15.31 -1.53
CA ALA A 74 -13.49 -14.09 -1.32
C ALA A 74 -13.81 -13.07 -2.42
N SER A 75 -13.86 -11.79 -2.06
CA SER A 75 -14.02 -10.68 -3.01
C SER A 75 -13.04 -9.56 -2.68
N ALA A 76 -12.19 -9.19 -3.64
CA ALA A 76 -11.29 -8.06 -3.51
C ALA A 76 -12.10 -6.76 -3.37
N SER A 77 -11.70 -5.91 -2.42
CA SER A 77 -12.30 -4.62 -2.19
C SER A 77 -11.22 -3.54 -2.08
N LEU A 78 -11.29 -2.56 -2.97
CA LEU A 78 -10.35 -1.45 -3.02
C LEU A 78 -10.52 -0.55 -1.79
N LEU A 79 -9.42 -0.26 -1.11
CA LEU A 79 -9.33 0.76 -0.06
C LEU A 79 -8.14 1.66 -0.38
N GLY A 80 -8.36 2.95 -0.67
CA GLY A 80 -7.25 3.86 -0.91
C GLY A 80 -6.73 4.51 0.36
N VAL A 81 -5.42 4.67 0.44
CA VAL A 81 -4.71 5.34 1.53
C VAL A 81 -3.85 6.45 0.93
N PRO A 82 -4.41 7.63 0.61
CA PRO A 82 -3.73 8.73 -0.07
C PRO A 82 -2.73 9.46 0.85
N LEU A 83 -1.64 8.77 1.22
CA LEU A 83 -0.59 9.20 2.15
C LEU A 83 0.75 9.24 1.43
N GLY A 84 1.47 10.36 1.48
CA GLY A 84 2.78 10.50 0.83
C GLY A 84 3.84 11.20 1.67
N HIS A 85 3.52 11.56 2.92
CA HIS A 85 4.42 12.39 3.73
C HIS A 85 5.56 11.61 4.39
N ASN A 86 5.56 10.28 4.27
CA ASN A 86 6.63 9.41 4.74
C ASN A 86 7.64 9.05 3.63
N SER A 87 7.37 9.46 2.39
CA SER A 87 8.33 9.40 1.28
C SER A 87 9.57 10.23 1.57
N SER A 88 10.74 9.70 1.22
CA SER A 88 12.04 10.37 1.39
C SER A 88 12.35 11.41 0.31
N PHE A 89 11.75 11.30 -0.88
CA PHE A 89 12.04 12.20 -2.01
C PHE A 89 10.82 13.02 -2.48
N LEU A 90 9.75 12.35 -2.91
CA LEU A 90 8.56 13.01 -3.46
C LEU A 90 7.27 12.43 -2.88
N GLN A 91 6.35 13.31 -2.46
CA GLN A 91 5.09 12.93 -1.81
C GLN A 91 3.94 12.71 -2.80
N GLY A 92 4.24 12.66 -4.10
CA GLY A 92 3.27 12.49 -5.17
C GLY A 92 2.41 11.21 -5.10
N PRO A 93 2.85 10.09 -4.48
CA PRO A 93 1.99 8.93 -4.27
C PRO A 93 0.68 9.23 -3.53
N ALA A 94 0.61 10.29 -2.73
CA ALA A 94 -0.64 10.72 -2.09
C ALA A 94 -1.80 10.95 -3.09
N PHE A 95 -1.52 11.19 -4.37
CA PHE A 95 -2.53 11.42 -5.42
C PHE A 95 -2.88 10.17 -6.23
N ALA A 96 -2.28 9.02 -5.92
CA ALA A 96 -2.38 7.80 -6.72
C ALA A 96 -3.76 7.12 -6.69
N PRO A 97 -4.44 6.93 -5.53
CA PRO A 97 -5.64 6.10 -5.49
C PRO A 97 -6.76 6.51 -6.47
N PRO A 98 -7.09 7.81 -6.63
CA PRO A 98 -8.09 8.22 -7.62
C PRO A 98 -7.65 7.95 -9.07
N ARG A 99 -6.36 8.11 -9.39
CA ARG A 99 -5.82 7.91 -10.74
C ARG A 99 -5.75 6.44 -11.13
N ILE A 100 -5.44 5.57 -10.18
CA ILE A 100 -5.51 4.12 -10.38
C ILE A 100 -6.95 3.71 -10.70
N ARG A 101 -7.94 4.22 -9.96
CA ARG A 101 -9.37 3.94 -10.23
C ARG A 101 -9.80 4.42 -11.62
N GLU A 102 -9.41 5.63 -12.01
CA GLU A 102 -9.67 6.16 -13.34
C GLU A 102 -9.13 5.22 -14.44
N ALA A 103 -7.91 4.73 -14.28
CA ALA A 103 -7.27 3.83 -15.22
C ALA A 103 -7.89 2.41 -15.24
N ILE A 104 -8.37 1.90 -14.11
CA ILE A 104 -9.09 0.59 -14.05
C ILE A 104 -10.32 0.59 -14.96
N TRP A 105 -11.06 1.71 -14.97
CA TRP A 105 -12.33 1.88 -15.68
C TRP A 105 -12.21 2.73 -16.95
N CYS A 106 -10.99 2.91 -17.47
CA CYS A 106 -10.75 3.68 -18.69
C CYS A 106 -11.45 3.02 -19.89
N GLY A 107 -12.16 3.81 -20.70
CA GLY A 107 -12.91 3.33 -21.87
C GLY A 107 -12.05 2.76 -23.01
N SER A 108 -10.72 2.88 -22.93
CA SER A 108 -9.79 2.19 -23.83
C SER A 108 -9.59 0.71 -23.47
N THR A 109 -9.98 0.31 -22.26
CA THR A 109 -9.87 -1.06 -21.75
C THR A 109 -11.23 -1.76 -21.75
N ASN A 110 -11.21 -3.08 -21.75
CA ASN A 110 -12.38 -3.87 -21.38
C ASN A 110 -12.39 -4.14 -19.86
N SER A 111 -13.42 -4.84 -19.38
CA SER A 111 -13.58 -5.17 -17.96
C SER A 111 -13.11 -6.58 -17.59
N THR A 112 -12.36 -7.28 -18.44
CA THR A 112 -11.88 -8.64 -18.15
C THR A 112 -10.41 -8.65 -17.72
N THR A 113 -10.05 -9.46 -16.72
CA THR A 113 -8.64 -9.72 -16.34
C THR A 113 -7.97 -10.67 -17.34
N GLU A 114 -6.64 -10.84 -17.30
CA GLU A 114 -5.95 -11.76 -18.22
C GLU A 114 -6.43 -13.23 -18.05
N GLU A 115 -6.77 -13.63 -16.83
CA GLU A 115 -7.35 -14.96 -16.53
C GLU A 115 -8.88 -15.04 -16.77
N GLY A 116 -9.51 -13.96 -17.26
CA GLY A 116 -10.90 -13.97 -17.72
C GLY A 116 -11.96 -13.68 -16.66
N LYS A 117 -11.61 -13.07 -15.52
CA LYS A 117 -12.59 -12.63 -14.51
C LYS A 117 -13.21 -11.29 -14.90
N GLU A 118 -14.51 -11.14 -14.68
CA GLU A 118 -15.29 -9.94 -15.02
C GLU A 118 -15.27 -8.94 -13.87
N LEU A 119 -14.65 -7.77 -14.07
CA LEU A 119 -14.50 -6.74 -13.04
C LEU A 119 -15.81 -6.03 -12.71
N ASN A 120 -16.77 -5.98 -13.65
CA ASN A 120 -18.10 -5.42 -13.36
C ASN A 120 -18.92 -6.30 -12.42
N ASP A 121 -18.51 -7.55 -12.16
CA ASP A 121 -19.13 -8.40 -11.16
C ASP A 121 -18.67 -7.98 -9.76
N PRO A 122 -19.58 -7.52 -8.87
CA PRO A 122 -19.22 -7.13 -7.51
C PRO A 122 -18.59 -8.25 -6.68
N ARG A 123 -18.78 -9.52 -7.06
CA ARG A 123 -18.11 -10.66 -6.42
C ARG A 123 -16.62 -10.74 -6.74
N ILE A 124 -16.19 -10.09 -7.83
CA ILE A 124 -14.81 -10.00 -8.27
C ILE A 124 -14.16 -8.73 -7.74
N LEU A 125 -14.80 -7.57 -7.88
CA LEU A 125 -14.24 -6.31 -7.45
C LEU A 125 -15.29 -5.36 -6.86
N THR A 126 -15.02 -4.86 -5.66
CA THR A 126 -15.71 -3.69 -5.09
C THR A 126 -14.73 -2.59 -4.70
N ASP A 127 -15.25 -1.43 -4.31
CA ASP A 127 -14.46 -0.30 -3.85
C ASP A 127 -15.15 0.38 -2.66
N VAL A 128 -14.42 0.50 -1.55
CA VAL A 128 -14.86 1.16 -0.31
C VAL A 128 -14.36 2.60 -0.17
N GLY A 129 -13.68 3.13 -1.19
CA GLY A 129 -13.23 4.51 -1.23
C GLY A 129 -11.89 4.71 -0.54
N ASP A 130 -11.65 5.95 -0.11
CA ASP A 130 -10.36 6.38 0.42
C ASP A 130 -10.48 6.77 1.89
N VAL A 131 -9.46 6.42 2.66
CA VAL A 131 -9.28 6.97 4.01
C VAL A 131 -9.02 8.49 3.86
N PRO A 132 -9.76 9.36 4.57
CA PRO A 132 -9.55 10.82 4.55
C PRO A 132 -8.24 11.26 5.26
N ILE A 133 -7.09 10.87 4.69
CA ILE A 133 -5.76 11.06 5.29
C ILE A 133 -5.44 12.54 5.50
N GLN A 134 -5.74 13.39 4.52
CA GLN A 134 -5.37 14.80 4.58
C GLN A 134 -6.20 15.54 5.64
N GLU A 135 -7.47 15.20 5.77
CA GLU A 135 -8.38 15.73 6.78
C GLU A 135 -7.95 15.31 8.20
N ILE A 136 -7.55 14.06 8.39
CA ILE A 136 -7.04 13.57 9.68
C ILE A 136 -5.73 14.29 10.04
N ARG A 137 -4.82 14.48 9.09
CA ARG A 137 -3.57 15.22 9.33
C ARG A 137 -3.80 16.70 9.63
N ASP A 138 -4.73 17.35 8.93
CA ASP A 138 -5.04 18.78 9.10
C ASP A 138 -5.56 19.10 10.51
N CYS A 139 -6.28 18.17 11.15
CA CYS A 139 -6.71 18.32 12.54
C CYS A 139 -5.61 18.02 13.58
N GLY A 140 -4.35 17.82 13.15
CA GLY A 140 -3.17 17.73 14.03
C GLY A 140 -2.98 16.37 14.69
N VAL A 141 -3.51 15.31 14.09
CA VAL A 141 -3.30 13.92 14.54
C VAL A 141 -1.87 13.48 14.23
N ASP A 142 -1.21 12.84 15.20
CA ASP A 142 0.13 12.28 15.03
C ASP A 142 0.14 11.01 14.14
N ASP A 143 1.33 10.60 13.70
CA ASP A 143 1.48 9.44 12.83
C ASP A 143 1.07 8.13 13.50
N ASP A 144 1.24 7.98 14.83
CA ASP A 144 0.84 6.76 15.53
C ASP A 144 -0.69 6.57 15.42
N ARG A 145 -1.48 7.62 15.71
CA ARG A 145 -2.94 7.60 15.56
C ARG A 145 -3.38 7.52 14.11
N LEU A 146 -2.66 8.16 13.17
CA LEU A 146 -2.97 8.07 11.75
C LEU A 146 -2.80 6.64 11.24
N MET A 147 -1.67 5.99 11.54
CA MET A 147 -1.40 4.60 11.15
C MET A 147 -2.36 3.61 11.82
N ASN A 148 -2.78 3.89 13.06
CA ASN A 148 -3.87 3.13 13.70
C ASN A 148 -5.19 3.30 12.95
N THR A 149 -5.53 4.52 12.51
CA THR A 149 -6.76 4.76 11.72
C THR A 149 -6.75 4.03 10.38
N VAL A 150 -5.59 3.93 9.72
CA VAL A 150 -5.40 3.08 8.54
C VAL A 150 -5.63 1.60 8.89
N SER A 151 -5.05 1.13 9.99
CA SER A 151 -5.22 -0.27 10.44
C SER A 151 -6.69 -0.61 10.71
N GLU A 152 -7.43 0.29 11.38
CA GLU A 152 -8.85 0.09 11.66
C GLU A 152 -9.71 0.16 10.39
N SER A 153 -9.35 1.00 9.42
CA SER A 153 -10.03 1.05 8.12
C SER A 153 -9.91 -0.28 7.36
N VAL A 154 -8.75 -0.93 7.42
CA VAL A 154 -8.53 -2.27 6.85
C VAL A 154 -9.39 -3.32 7.58
N LYS A 155 -9.43 -3.28 8.92
CA LYS A 155 -10.26 -4.20 9.72
C LYS A 155 -11.74 -4.06 9.40
N LEU A 156 -12.24 -2.84 9.19
CA LEU A 156 -13.63 -2.58 8.80
C LEU A 156 -14.00 -3.25 7.46
N VAL A 157 -13.06 -3.33 6.51
CA VAL A 157 -13.26 -4.10 5.27
C VAL A 157 -13.33 -5.58 5.57
N MET A 158 -12.36 -6.12 6.34
CA MET A 158 -12.29 -7.55 6.67
C MET A 158 -13.44 -8.05 7.55
N GLU A 159 -14.13 -7.16 8.26
CA GLU A 159 -15.34 -7.49 9.04
C GLU A 159 -16.54 -7.83 8.16
N GLN A 160 -16.52 -7.41 6.90
CA GLN A 160 -17.60 -7.62 5.96
C GLN A 160 -17.31 -8.84 5.09
N ASP A 161 -17.58 -10.03 5.58
CA ASP A 161 -17.45 -11.26 4.80
C ASP A 161 -18.24 -11.18 3.46
N PRO A 162 -17.67 -11.56 2.29
CA PRO A 162 -16.36 -12.18 2.07
C PRO A 162 -15.28 -11.19 1.57
N LEU A 163 -15.33 -9.92 1.96
CA LEU A 163 -14.41 -8.89 1.47
C LEU A 163 -12.97 -9.14 1.94
N ARG A 164 -12.01 -8.97 1.03
CA ARG A 164 -10.57 -8.97 1.27
C ARG A 164 -9.97 -7.64 0.80
N PRO A 165 -9.14 -6.96 1.61
CA PRO A 165 -8.64 -5.63 1.25
C PRO A 165 -7.56 -5.71 0.17
N LEU A 166 -7.72 -4.89 -0.87
CA LEU A 166 -6.71 -4.59 -1.88
C LEU A 166 -6.43 -3.08 -1.80
N VAL A 167 -5.32 -2.72 -1.17
CA VAL A 167 -5.05 -1.35 -0.76
C VAL A 167 -4.38 -0.59 -1.90
N LEU A 168 -4.94 0.57 -2.25
CA LEU A 168 -4.34 1.49 -3.21
C LEU A 168 -3.48 2.48 -2.44
N GLY A 169 -2.19 2.42 -2.67
CA GLY A 169 -1.25 3.21 -1.93
C GLY A 169 -1.31 4.69 -2.21
N GLY A 170 -0.76 5.42 -1.25
CA GLY A 170 0.29 6.34 -1.58
C GLY A 170 1.65 5.67 -1.35
N ASP A 171 2.49 6.24 -0.50
CA ASP A 171 3.86 5.76 -0.27
C ASP A 171 3.92 4.41 0.46
N HIS A 172 5.09 3.75 0.42
CA HIS A 172 5.28 2.40 0.95
C HIS A 172 5.17 2.30 2.49
N SER A 173 5.01 3.41 3.21
CA SER A 173 4.84 3.36 4.67
C SER A 173 3.54 2.69 5.10
N ILE A 174 2.53 2.70 4.22
CA ILE A 174 1.19 2.19 4.54
C ILE A 174 1.15 0.67 4.67
N SER A 175 2.11 -0.06 4.08
CA SER A 175 2.14 -1.51 4.15
C SER A 175 2.29 -2.00 5.58
N PHE A 176 2.98 -1.24 6.44
CA PHE A 176 3.10 -1.58 7.87
C PHE A 176 1.74 -1.65 8.60
N PRO A 177 0.93 -0.58 8.69
CA PRO A 177 -0.37 -0.66 9.35
C PRO A 177 -1.35 -1.62 8.67
N VAL A 178 -1.26 -1.80 7.34
CA VAL A 178 -2.13 -2.74 6.62
C VAL A 178 -1.78 -4.19 6.99
N VAL A 179 -0.51 -4.59 6.89
CA VAL A 179 -0.07 -5.95 7.25
C VAL A 179 -0.34 -6.25 8.72
N ARG A 180 -0.09 -5.28 9.62
CA ARG A 180 -0.44 -5.37 11.03
C ARG A 180 -1.92 -5.69 11.22
N ALA A 181 -2.81 -4.93 10.58
CA ALA A 181 -4.25 -5.12 10.69
C ALA A 181 -4.71 -6.51 10.21
N VAL A 182 -4.18 -6.97 9.08
CA VAL A 182 -4.52 -8.28 8.50
C VAL A 182 -4.03 -9.41 9.42
N SER A 183 -2.79 -9.34 9.89
CA SER A 183 -2.22 -10.32 10.81
C SER A 183 -2.97 -10.39 12.14
N GLU A 184 -3.31 -9.24 12.73
CA GLU A 184 -4.12 -9.15 13.94
C GLU A 184 -5.52 -9.75 13.74
N LYS A 185 -6.21 -9.39 12.64
CA LYS A 185 -7.58 -9.85 12.38
C LYS A 185 -7.65 -11.35 12.12
N LEU A 186 -6.64 -11.94 11.48
CA LEU A 186 -6.55 -13.37 11.24
C LEU A 186 -5.94 -14.16 12.42
N GLY A 187 -5.39 -13.46 13.41
CA GLY A 187 -4.83 -14.03 14.63
C GLY A 187 -3.54 -14.81 14.40
N GLY A 188 -2.64 -14.31 13.57
CA GLY A 188 -1.33 -14.94 13.32
C GLY A 188 -0.53 -14.31 12.18
N PRO A 189 0.74 -14.71 12.02
CA PRO A 189 1.61 -14.17 11.00
C PRO A 189 1.17 -14.57 9.58
N LEU A 190 1.70 -13.86 8.60
CA LEU A 190 1.53 -14.08 7.17
C LEU A 190 2.86 -14.47 6.53
N ASP A 191 2.83 -15.05 5.34
CA ASP A 191 3.99 -14.96 4.44
C ASP A 191 3.78 -13.77 3.50
N ILE A 192 4.86 -13.09 3.12
CA ILE A 192 4.80 -11.89 2.28
C ILE A 192 5.63 -12.08 1.02
N LEU A 193 5.00 -11.85 -0.13
CA LEU A 193 5.68 -11.55 -1.39
C LEU A 193 5.76 -10.03 -1.55
N HIS A 194 6.96 -9.51 -1.60
CA HIS A 194 7.26 -8.09 -1.71
C HIS A 194 8.02 -7.84 -3.02
N LEU A 195 7.40 -7.09 -3.94
CA LEU A 195 7.96 -6.74 -5.23
C LEU A 195 8.40 -5.27 -5.19
N ASP A 196 9.71 -5.01 -5.26
CA ASP A 196 10.29 -3.66 -5.07
C ASP A 196 11.73 -3.58 -5.60
N ALA A 197 12.18 -2.39 -5.99
CA ALA A 197 13.60 -2.09 -6.24
C ALA A 197 14.42 -1.99 -4.94
N HIS A 198 13.77 -1.66 -3.83
CA HIS A 198 14.30 -1.33 -2.52
C HIS A 198 13.86 -2.37 -1.47
N PRO A 199 14.67 -2.60 -0.42
CA PRO A 199 14.29 -3.56 0.61
C PRO A 199 13.38 -2.96 1.69
N ASP A 200 13.26 -1.64 1.80
CA ASP A 200 12.41 -0.94 2.77
C ASP A 200 12.52 -1.42 4.22
N ILE A 201 13.76 -1.77 4.59
CA ILE A 201 14.09 -2.46 5.85
C ILE A 201 15.09 -1.68 6.71
N TYR A 202 15.29 -0.39 6.44
CA TYR A 202 16.06 0.47 7.34
C TYR A 202 15.47 0.42 8.74
N HIS A 203 16.31 0.41 9.77
CA HIS A 203 15.78 0.40 11.14
C HIS A 203 15.02 1.69 11.42
N SER A 204 15.54 2.85 11.02
CA SER A 204 14.81 4.13 11.05
C SER A 204 15.46 5.10 10.08
N PHE A 205 14.89 5.24 8.89
CA PHE A 205 15.41 6.13 7.86
C PHE A 205 15.16 7.60 8.24
N GLU A 206 16.23 8.42 8.25
CA GLU A 206 16.19 9.86 8.59
C GLU A 206 15.47 10.20 9.91
N GLY A 207 15.49 9.28 10.88
CA GLY A 207 14.81 9.46 12.17
C GLY A 207 13.29 9.29 12.13
N ASN A 208 12.70 8.98 10.97
CA ASN A 208 11.28 8.65 10.85
C ASN A 208 11.07 7.12 10.90
N LYS A 209 10.51 6.62 12.01
CA LYS A 209 10.17 5.20 12.17
C LYS A 209 9.12 4.69 11.16
N TYR A 210 8.31 5.61 10.62
CA TYR A 210 7.29 5.37 9.60
C TYR A 210 7.76 5.73 8.19
N SER A 211 9.05 6.02 7.99
CA SER A 211 9.56 6.23 6.63
C SER A 211 9.14 5.06 5.73
N HIS A 212 8.77 5.37 4.49
CA HIS A 212 8.43 4.35 3.51
C HIS A 212 9.55 3.28 3.38
N ALA A 213 10.80 3.72 3.44
CA ALA A 213 12.01 2.89 3.43
C ALA A 213 12.25 2.06 4.72
N SER A 214 11.33 2.09 5.69
CA SER A 214 11.43 1.38 6.97
C SER A 214 10.20 0.52 7.29
N SER A 215 9.23 0.44 6.38
CA SER A 215 7.95 -0.26 6.59
C SER A 215 8.14 -1.76 6.90
N PHE A 216 9.03 -2.45 6.18
CA PHE A 216 9.29 -3.87 6.41
C PHE A 216 10.12 -4.14 7.66
N ALA A 217 10.95 -3.21 8.11
CA ALA A 217 11.56 -3.33 9.44
C ALA A 217 10.48 -3.35 10.53
N ARG A 218 9.47 -2.46 10.45
CA ARG A 218 8.34 -2.45 11.39
C ARG A 218 7.51 -3.74 11.32
N ILE A 219 7.27 -4.25 10.12
CA ILE A 219 6.53 -5.51 9.90
C ILE A 219 7.25 -6.68 10.57
N MET A 220 8.56 -6.82 10.35
CA MET A 220 9.35 -7.92 10.91
C MET A 220 9.55 -7.79 12.43
N GLU A 221 9.74 -6.57 12.94
CA GLU A 221 9.84 -6.31 14.39
C GLU A 221 8.53 -6.66 15.13
N GLY A 222 7.38 -6.42 14.50
CA GLY A 222 6.08 -6.77 15.07
C GLY A 222 5.70 -8.24 14.95
N GLY A 223 6.51 -9.07 14.27
CA GLY A 223 6.24 -10.50 14.10
C GLY A 223 5.01 -10.81 13.22
N TYR A 224 4.59 -9.85 12.39
CA TYR A 224 3.42 -10.01 11.51
C TYR A 224 3.71 -10.88 10.28
N ALA A 225 5.00 -11.08 9.96
CA ALA A 225 5.45 -11.90 8.86
C ALA A 225 6.35 -13.05 9.35
N ARG A 226 6.12 -14.25 8.82
CA ARG A 226 6.99 -15.42 9.00
C ARG A 226 8.08 -15.45 7.94
N ARG A 227 7.68 -15.40 6.67
CA ARG A 227 8.60 -15.29 5.52
C ARG A 227 8.36 -13.96 4.83
N LEU A 228 9.45 -13.32 4.42
CA LEU A 228 9.45 -12.13 3.57
C LEU A 228 10.34 -12.42 2.37
N LEU A 229 9.75 -12.46 1.18
CA LEU A 229 10.44 -12.66 -0.09
C LEU A 229 10.44 -11.33 -0.82
N GLN A 230 11.63 -10.74 -0.98
CA GLN A 230 11.81 -9.48 -1.69
C GLN A 230 12.34 -9.76 -3.08
N VAL A 231 11.65 -9.28 -4.11
CA VAL A 231 11.94 -9.61 -5.52
C VAL A 231 11.99 -8.33 -6.33
N GLY A 232 13.05 -8.17 -7.13
CA GLY A 232 13.29 -6.94 -7.91
C GLY A 232 14.37 -6.04 -7.31
N ILE A 233 14.98 -6.46 -6.19
CA ILE A 233 15.92 -5.65 -5.41
C ILE A 233 17.14 -5.26 -6.26
N ARG A 234 17.44 -3.98 -6.29
CA ARG A 234 18.59 -3.44 -7.04
C ARG A 234 19.18 -2.17 -6.44
N SER A 235 18.49 -1.56 -5.47
CA SER A 235 19.03 -0.52 -4.61
C SER A 235 19.05 -1.01 -3.16
N ILE A 236 20.19 -1.54 -2.73
CA ILE A 236 20.36 -2.13 -1.39
C ILE A 236 21.73 -1.82 -0.80
N THR A 237 21.74 -1.25 0.40
CA THR A 237 22.94 -0.92 1.17
C THR A 237 23.39 -2.09 2.05
N SER A 238 24.55 -1.94 2.69
CA SER A 238 25.02 -2.92 3.70
C SER A 238 24.03 -3.07 4.86
N GLU A 239 23.41 -1.99 5.34
CA GLU A 239 22.37 -2.05 6.37
C GLU A 239 21.18 -2.89 5.91
N GLY A 240 20.69 -2.68 4.68
CA GLY A 240 19.60 -3.47 4.12
C GLY A 240 19.88 -4.97 4.08
N ARG A 241 21.14 -5.36 3.83
CA ARG A 241 21.59 -6.77 3.86
C ARG A 241 21.70 -7.31 5.28
N GLU A 242 22.22 -6.51 6.21
CA GLU A 242 22.36 -6.88 7.62
C GLU A 242 20.98 -7.07 8.28
N GLN A 243 20.05 -6.16 8.03
CA GLN A 243 18.66 -6.28 8.46
C GLN A 243 17.97 -7.47 7.80
N GLY A 244 18.18 -7.69 6.49
CA GLY A 244 17.69 -8.88 5.80
C GLY A 244 18.16 -10.18 6.46
N LYS A 245 19.46 -10.28 6.79
CA LYS A 245 20.03 -11.42 7.52
C LYS A 245 19.45 -11.55 8.93
N LYS A 246 19.31 -10.44 9.66
CA LYS A 246 18.77 -10.41 11.03
C LYS A 246 17.35 -10.96 11.10
N PHE A 247 16.52 -10.62 10.12
CA PHE A 247 15.11 -11.04 10.07
C PHE A 247 14.86 -12.30 9.23
N GLY A 248 15.89 -12.90 8.63
CA GLY A 248 15.75 -14.11 7.80
C GLY A 248 15.01 -13.85 6.48
N VAL A 249 15.19 -12.68 5.89
CA VAL A 249 14.55 -12.24 4.64
C VAL A 249 15.21 -12.89 3.44
N GLU A 250 14.40 -13.32 2.48
CA GLU A 250 14.86 -13.87 1.20
C GLU A 250 14.94 -12.73 0.16
N GLN A 251 16.15 -12.20 -0.05
CA GLN A 251 16.38 -11.02 -0.92
C GLN A 251 16.87 -11.44 -2.31
N TYR A 252 15.98 -11.40 -3.30
CA TYR A 252 16.27 -11.74 -4.70
C TYR A 252 16.62 -10.48 -5.49
N GLU A 253 17.93 -10.29 -5.71
CA GLU A 253 18.47 -9.13 -6.41
C GLU A 253 18.42 -9.29 -7.94
N MET A 254 18.18 -8.20 -8.68
CA MET A 254 18.09 -8.22 -10.14
C MET A 254 19.35 -8.76 -10.83
N ARG A 255 20.54 -8.58 -10.22
CA ARG A 255 21.80 -9.12 -10.73
C ARG A 255 21.85 -10.65 -10.81
N THR A 256 20.97 -11.37 -10.11
CA THR A 256 20.85 -12.84 -10.17
C THR A 256 19.53 -13.31 -10.80
N PHE A 257 18.68 -12.39 -11.26
CA PHE A 257 17.33 -12.68 -11.76
C PHE A 257 17.31 -13.76 -12.85
N SER A 258 18.27 -13.79 -13.78
CA SER A 258 18.33 -14.82 -14.82
C SER A 258 18.39 -16.26 -14.28
N ARG A 259 19.01 -16.45 -13.10
CA ARG A 259 19.07 -17.76 -12.43
C ARG A 259 17.84 -18.00 -11.56
N ASP A 260 17.37 -16.95 -10.89
CA ASP A 260 16.31 -17.03 -9.88
C ASP A 260 14.92 -17.07 -10.53
N ARG A 261 14.79 -16.61 -11.78
CA ARG A 261 13.55 -16.55 -12.56
C ARG A 261 12.77 -17.86 -12.52
N GLN A 262 13.43 -18.99 -12.72
CA GLN A 262 12.76 -20.29 -12.69
C GLN A 262 12.15 -20.61 -11.31
N ILE A 263 12.79 -20.18 -10.23
CA ILE A 263 12.28 -20.37 -8.86
C ILE A 263 11.13 -19.40 -8.59
N LEU A 264 11.25 -18.15 -9.04
CA LEU A 264 10.25 -17.09 -8.83
C LEU A 264 8.97 -17.29 -9.67
N GLU A 265 9.11 -17.73 -10.92
CA GLU A 265 7.99 -18.09 -11.79
C GLU A 265 7.40 -19.46 -11.42
N ASN A 266 8.14 -20.30 -10.71
CA ASN A 266 7.65 -21.57 -10.16
C ASN A 266 7.73 -21.59 -8.63
N LEU A 267 7.19 -20.55 -7.96
CA LEU A 267 6.87 -20.59 -6.52
C LEU A 267 5.83 -21.70 -6.18
N VAL A 268 5.55 -22.56 -7.14
CA VAL A 268 4.93 -23.88 -7.11
C VAL A 268 6.03 -24.94 -6.97
N SER A 269 6.31 -25.42 -5.76
CA SER A 269 6.92 -26.75 -5.54
C SER A 269 8.26 -27.00 -6.27
N LEU A 270 9.37 -26.81 -5.55
CA LEU A 270 10.56 -27.65 -5.75
C LEU A 270 10.39 -28.96 -4.96
N SER A 271 9.40 -29.78 -5.33
CA SER A 271 9.32 -31.20 -4.93
C SER A 271 9.75 -32.16 -6.04
N LEU A 272 10.08 -31.64 -7.23
CA LEU A 272 10.54 -32.41 -8.40
C LEU A 272 12.00 -32.11 -8.75
N SER A 273 12.92 -32.44 -7.84
CA SER A 273 14.34 -32.60 -8.22
C SER A 273 15.09 -33.71 -7.47
N LEU A 274 14.41 -34.44 -6.57
CA LEU A 274 15.04 -35.54 -5.82
C LEU A 274 15.23 -36.82 -6.64
N SER A 275 14.53 -37.05 -7.77
CA SER A 275 14.68 -38.30 -8.54
C SER A 275 15.71 -38.27 -9.68
N LEU A 276 16.25 -37.10 -10.03
CA LEU A 276 17.29 -36.95 -11.07
C LEU A 276 18.64 -36.51 -10.51
N SER A 277 18.67 -35.79 -9.37
CA SER A 277 19.92 -35.38 -8.71
C SER A 277 20.58 -36.51 -7.91
N GLU A 278 19.84 -37.54 -7.49
CA GLU A 278 20.44 -38.73 -6.85
C GLU A 278 21.25 -39.60 -7.83
N ARG A 279 21.07 -39.44 -9.16
CA ARG A 279 21.86 -40.18 -10.18
C ARG A 279 23.12 -39.46 -10.65
N LEU A 280 23.29 -38.18 -10.32
CA LEU A 280 24.43 -37.37 -10.72
C LEU A 280 24.94 -36.70 -9.44
N GLY A 281 25.97 -37.28 -8.82
CA GLY A 281 26.50 -36.96 -7.48
C GLY A 281 27.04 -35.53 -7.26
N ASN A 282 26.25 -34.51 -7.55
CA ASN A 282 26.47 -33.12 -7.23
C ASN A 282 25.44 -32.69 -6.18
N LEU A 283 25.90 -32.60 -4.95
CA LEU A 283 25.13 -32.26 -3.76
C LEU A 283 24.73 -30.78 -3.77
N ASN A 284 23.72 -30.40 -4.56
CA ASN A 284 23.01 -29.14 -4.36
C ASN A 284 21.83 -29.39 -3.42
N ARG A 285 21.98 -28.94 -2.16
CA ARG A 285 20.88 -28.92 -1.17
C ARG A 285 19.82 -27.91 -1.59
N CYS A 286 19.00 -28.24 -2.57
CA CYS A 286 17.74 -27.53 -2.80
C CYS A 286 16.68 -28.25 -1.96
N GLY A 287 16.65 -27.95 -0.66
CA GLY A 287 15.58 -28.44 0.22
C GLY A 287 14.24 -27.92 -0.27
N ASN A 288 13.19 -28.73 -0.15
CA ASN A 288 11.80 -28.35 -0.47
C ASN A 288 11.48 -26.97 0.14
N ILE A 289 11.40 -25.92 -0.69
CA ILE A 289 10.93 -24.61 -0.25
C ILE A 289 9.41 -24.72 -0.09
N PRO A 290 8.83 -24.57 1.12
CA PRO A 290 7.39 -24.65 1.32
C PRO A 290 6.69 -23.57 0.49
N LYS A 291 5.49 -23.88 -0.02
CA LYS A 291 4.66 -22.88 -0.70
C LYS A 291 4.34 -21.74 0.29
N LEU A 292 4.32 -20.50 -0.20
CA LEU A 292 3.92 -19.37 0.65
C LEU A 292 2.51 -19.60 1.19
N GLY A 293 2.32 -19.32 2.48
CA GLY A 293 1.04 -19.47 3.16
C GLY A 293 0.83 -20.81 3.88
N GLU A 294 1.59 -21.86 3.56
CA GLU A 294 1.45 -23.15 4.25
C GLU A 294 1.87 -23.05 5.72
N GLY A 295 0.94 -23.34 6.64
CA GLY A 295 1.19 -23.28 8.09
C GLY A 295 1.11 -21.88 8.71
N VAL A 296 0.63 -20.87 7.98
CA VAL A 296 0.34 -19.51 8.46
C VAL A 296 -1.06 -19.07 8.02
N LYS A 297 -1.46 -17.84 8.34
CA LYS A 297 -2.84 -17.37 8.11
C LYS A 297 -3.18 -17.03 6.66
N GLY A 298 -2.16 -16.91 5.81
CA GLY A 298 -2.32 -16.61 4.39
C GLY A 298 -1.09 -15.90 3.83
N VAL A 299 -1.25 -15.35 2.64
CA VAL A 299 -0.21 -14.58 1.95
C VAL A 299 -0.65 -13.14 1.76
N TYR A 300 0.24 -12.22 2.06
CA TYR A 300 0.15 -10.81 1.68
C TYR A 300 1.03 -10.55 0.46
N ILE A 301 0.55 -9.76 -0.49
CA ILE A 301 1.35 -9.33 -1.64
C ILE A 301 1.49 -7.81 -1.58
N SER A 302 2.72 -7.32 -1.54
CA SER A 302 3.02 -5.90 -1.62
C SER A 302 3.74 -5.61 -2.93
N VAL A 303 3.24 -4.64 -3.70
CA VAL A 303 3.82 -4.27 -4.99
C VAL A 303 4.15 -2.78 -4.97
N ASP A 304 5.42 -2.47 -4.75
CA ASP A 304 5.96 -1.19 -5.17
C ASP A 304 5.98 -1.16 -6.70
N VAL A 305 5.40 -0.12 -7.28
CA VAL A 305 5.38 0.05 -8.74
C VAL A 305 6.81 0.19 -9.29
N ASP A 306 7.76 0.65 -8.49
CA ASP A 306 9.17 0.76 -8.87
C ASP A 306 9.91 -0.58 -8.96
N CYS A 307 9.29 -1.71 -8.58
CA CYS A 307 9.85 -3.03 -8.86
C CYS A 307 10.09 -3.22 -10.38
N LEU A 308 9.26 -2.57 -11.19
CA LEU A 308 9.36 -2.51 -12.63
C LEU A 308 10.49 -1.59 -13.08
N ASP A 309 11.10 -1.92 -14.22
CA ASP A 309 12.03 -1.00 -14.85
C ASP A 309 11.32 0.34 -15.18
N PRO A 310 11.98 1.49 -14.99
CA PRO A 310 11.43 2.81 -15.33
C PRO A 310 10.97 2.94 -16.80
N ALA A 311 11.45 2.09 -17.70
CA ALA A 311 10.91 1.98 -19.06
C ALA A 311 9.42 1.58 -19.09
N PHE A 312 8.96 0.77 -18.12
CA PHE A 312 7.57 0.36 -17.96
C PHE A 312 6.82 1.24 -16.96
N ALA A 313 7.48 1.71 -15.90
CA ALA A 313 6.86 2.49 -14.83
C ALA A 313 7.66 3.77 -14.50
N PRO A 314 7.67 4.78 -15.38
CA PRO A 314 8.37 6.03 -15.13
C PRO A 314 7.72 6.90 -14.04
N GLY A 315 6.43 6.67 -13.76
CA GLY A 315 5.64 7.40 -12.76
C GLY A 315 5.90 6.94 -11.34
N VAL A 316 7.14 6.99 -10.90
CA VAL A 316 7.57 6.65 -9.53
C VAL A 316 8.46 7.75 -8.97
N SER A 317 8.58 7.80 -7.64
CA SER A 317 9.48 8.75 -6.97
C SER A 317 10.94 8.36 -7.15
N HIS A 318 11.24 7.07 -7.14
CA HIS A 318 12.60 6.51 -7.17
C HIS A 318 12.86 5.79 -8.51
N ILE A 319 13.52 6.47 -9.44
CA ILE A 319 13.88 5.91 -10.74
C ILE A 319 15.14 5.04 -10.57
N GLU A 320 14.97 3.72 -10.64
CA GLU A 320 16.08 2.76 -10.51
C GLU A 320 16.12 1.82 -11.75
N PRO A 321 17.02 2.06 -12.73
CA PRO A 321 17.14 1.24 -13.94
C PRO A 321 17.53 -0.22 -13.70
N GLY A 322 17.23 -1.10 -14.65
CA GLY A 322 17.53 -2.54 -14.57
C GLY A 322 16.49 -3.33 -13.78
N GLY A 323 15.23 -2.91 -13.84
CA GLY A 323 14.11 -3.51 -13.12
C GLY A 323 13.41 -4.65 -13.88
N LEU A 324 12.32 -5.13 -13.30
CA LEU A 324 11.49 -6.18 -13.91
C LEU A 324 10.70 -5.65 -15.11
N SER A 325 10.42 -6.50 -16.09
CA SER A 325 9.36 -6.17 -17.05
C SER A 325 7.98 -6.39 -16.43
N PHE A 326 6.96 -5.76 -17.01
CA PHE A 326 5.58 -6.00 -16.57
C PHE A 326 5.19 -7.47 -16.68
N ARG A 327 5.68 -8.18 -17.71
CA ARG A 327 5.39 -9.61 -17.88
C ARG A 327 6.11 -10.48 -16.85
N ASP A 328 7.30 -10.09 -16.39
CA ASP A 328 7.99 -10.82 -15.32
C ASP A 328 7.18 -10.77 -14.02
N VAL A 329 6.63 -9.60 -13.66
CA VAL A 329 5.72 -9.46 -12.51
C VAL A 329 4.47 -10.31 -12.68
N LEU A 330 3.81 -10.26 -13.84
CA LEU A 330 2.63 -11.09 -14.09
C LEU A 330 2.92 -12.59 -14.02
N ASN A 331 4.06 -13.04 -14.56
CA ASN A 331 4.45 -14.44 -14.47
C ASN A 331 4.62 -14.89 -13.01
N ILE A 332 5.20 -14.05 -12.14
CA ILE A 332 5.31 -14.34 -10.71
C ILE A 332 3.91 -14.40 -10.06
N LEU A 333 3.07 -13.39 -10.30
CA LEU A 333 1.75 -13.29 -9.69
C LEU A 333 0.80 -14.41 -10.15
N HIS A 334 0.72 -14.71 -11.45
CA HIS A 334 -0.15 -15.76 -11.99
C HIS A 334 0.28 -17.16 -11.54
N ASN A 335 1.58 -17.43 -11.44
CA ASN A 335 2.05 -18.74 -11.01
C ASN A 335 2.11 -18.93 -9.48
N LEU A 336 2.02 -17.86 -8.68
CA LEU A 336 1.95 -17.98 -7.23
C LEU A 336 0.73 -18.79 -6.78
N GLN A 337 0.94 -19.94 -6.15
CA GLN A 337 -0.14 -20.74 -5.55
C GLN A 337 -0.25 -20.43 -4.06
N ALA A 338 -1.14 -19.51 -3.70
CA ALA A 338 -1.30 -19.05 -2.32
C ALA A 338 -2.74 -18.65 -2.01
N ASP A 339 -3.12 -18.72 -0.73
CA ASP A 339 -4.31 -18.04 -0.23
C ASP A 339 -3.99 -16.56 0.02
N VAL A 340 -4.21 -15.71 -0.98
CA VAL A 340 -3.92 -14.27 -0.89
C VAL A 340 -5.01 -13.58 -0.08
N VAL A 341 -4.68 -13.19 1.15
CA VAL A 341 -5.65 -12.63 2.12
C VAL A 341 -5.82 -11.13 2.00
N ALA A 342 -4.79 -10.44 1.48
CA ALA A 342 -4.77 -9.02 1.21
C ALA A 342 -3.58 -8.67 0.31
N ALA A 343 -3.60 -7.49 -0.29
CA ALA A 343 -2.46 -6.96 -1.03
C ALA A 343 -2.47 -5.43 -1.05
N ASP A 344 -1.35 -4.82 -1.45
CA ASP A 344 -1.25 -3.40 -1.79
C ASP A 344 -0.52 -3.16 -3.12
N VAL A 345 -0.83 -2.02 -3.75
CA VAL A 345 -0.08 -1.45 -4.87
C VAL A 345 0.27 -0.01 -4.49
N VAL A 346 1.56 0.28 -4.32
CA VAL A 346 2.07 1.52 -3.70
C VAL A 346 3.03 2.26 -4.63
N GLU A 347 3.41 3.48 -4.25
CA GLU A 347 4.49 4.29 -4.86
C GLU A 347 4.30 4.70 -6.34
N PHE A 348 3.15 4.40 -6.94
CA PHE A 348 2.72 5.11 -8.14
C PHE A 348 2.65 6.60 -7.83
N ASN A 349 3.44 7.40 -8.54
CA ASN A 349 3.48 8.84 -8.42
C ASN A 349 2.92 9.50 -9.70
N PRO A 350 1.64 9.94 -9.70
CA PRO A 350 1.02 10.55 -10.88
C PRO A 350 1.70 11.83 -11.36
N GLN A 351 2.49 12.50 -10.51
CA GLN A 351 3.21 13.73 -10.87
C GLN A 351 4.50 13.45 -11.65
N ARG A 352 4.95 12.19 -11.66
CA ARG A 352 6.13 11.72 -12.37
C ARG A 352 5.78 10.89 -13.61
N ASP A 353 4.50 10.58 -13.79
CA ASP A 353 4.02 9.78 -14.90
C ASP A 353 4.11 10.52 -16.24
N THR A 354 3.97 9.76 -17.33
CA THR A 354 3.84 10.34 -18.67
C THR A 354 2.56 11.17 -18.78
N VAL A 355 2.50 12.04 -19.78
CA VAL A 355 1.32 12.88 -20.06
C VAL A 355 0.06 12.05 -20.37
N ASP A 356 0.24 10.84 -20.89
CA ASP A 356 -0.85 9.91 -21.22
C ASP A 356 -1.23 8.97 -20.05
N GLY A 357 -0.57 9.08 -18.90
CA GLY A 357 -0.87 8.25 -17.73
C GLY A 357 -0.45 6.78 -17.88
N MET A 358 0.72 6.52 -18.47
CA MET A 358 1.18 5.15 -18.73
C MET A 358 1.31 4.32 -17.45
N THR A 359 1.89 4.90 -16.39
CA THR A 359 2.09 4.21 -15.10
C THR A 359 0.76 4.06 -14.36
N ALA A 360 -0.20 4.96 -14.56
CA ALA A 360 -1.57 4.75 -14.08
C ALA A 360 -2.19 3.46 -14.66
N MET A 361 -2.00 3.21 -15.95
CA MET A 361 -2.47 1.97 -16.61
C MET A 361 -1.71 0.72 -16.10
N VAL A 362 -0.42 0.85 -15.82
CA VAL A 362 0.40 -0.20 -15.19
C VAL A 362 -0.14 -0.54 -13.80
N ALA A 363 -0.31 0.45 -12.93
CA ALA A 363 -0.84 0.27 -11.58
C ALA A 363 -2.26 -0.30 -11.60
N ALA A 364 -3.13 0.22 -12.48
CA ALA A 364 -4.47 -0.32 -12.67
C ALA A 364 -4.45 -1.80 -13.10
N LYS A 365 -3.56 -2.18 -14.01
CA LYS A 365 -3.45 -3.58 -14.44
C LYS A 365 -2.88 -4.49 -13.34
N LEU A 366 -1.93 -4.03 -12.53
CA LEU A 366 -1.50 -4.75 -11.32
C LEU A 366 -2.67 -5.01 -10.37
N VAL A 367 -3.48 -3.98 -10.10
CA VAL A 367 -4.68 -4.09 -9.27
C VAL A 367 -5.69 -5.09 -9.85
N ARG A 368 -5.92 -5.08 -11.17
CA ARG A 368 -6.83 -6.02 -11.85
C ARG A 368 -6.36 -7.47 -11.74
N GLU A 369 -5.07 -7.73 -11.88
CA GLU A 369 -4.53 -9.10 -11.77
C GLU A 369 -4.46 -9.58 -10.31
N LEU A 370 -4.16 -8.69 -9.34
CA LEU A 370 -4.28 -9.01 -7.91
C LEU A 370 -5.73 -9.27 -7.50
N THR A 371 -6.68 -8.50 -8.05
CA THR A 371 -8.12 -8.74 -7.89
C THR A 371 -8.49 -10.15 -8.36
N ALA A 372 -8.02 -10.56 -9.54
CA ALA A 372 -8.25 -11.90 -10.04
C ALA A 372 -7.66 -12.98 -9.11
N LYS A 373 -6.51 -12.71 -8.49
CA LYS A 373 -5.84 -13.62 -7.56
C LYS A 373 -6.57 -13.77 -6.23
N ILE A 374 -7.13 -12.67 -5.72
CA ILE A 374 -7.79 -12.61 -4.40
C ILE A 374 -9.21 -13.18 -4.48
N SER A 375 -10.00 -12.76 -5.48
CA SER A 375 -11.43 -13.07 -5.55
C SER A 375 -11.67 -14.50 -6.04
N LYS A 376 -12.50 -15.29 -5.37
CA LYS A 376 -12.75 -16.71 -5.72
C LYS A 376 -14.05 -17.25 -5.15
#